data_AF-A0A1F9BKV8-F1
#
_entry.id   AF-A0A1F9BKV8-F1
#
_cell.length_a   1.000
_cell.length_b   1.000
_cell.length_c   1.000
_cell.angle_alpha   90.00
_cell.angle_beta   90.00
_cell.angle_gamma   90.00
#
_symmetry.space_group_name_H-M   'P 1'
#
loop_
_entity.id
_entity.type
_entity.pdbx_description
1 polymer ?
#
loop_
_entity_poly.entity_id
_entity_poly.type
_entity_poly.pdbx_seq_one_letter_code
_entity_poly.pdbx_strand_id
1 'polypeptide(L)' 'MKKLQPGDEIVKIDEELGIAWILLPPDESMGGFRGISPRIVDEGKFLAAKKRSKEAKGSSPA' A
#
# COMPACT_ATOMS: atom_id res chain seq x y z
N MET A 1 -6.17 -0.76 -5.58
CA MET A 1 -5.71 -1.21 -4.24
C MET A 1 -6.93 -1.49 -3.39
N LYS A 2 -6.85 -2.45 -2.46
CA LYS A 2 -7.94 -2.79 -1.54
C LYS A 2 -7.88 -1.90 -0.28
N LYS A 3 -9.02 -1.68 0.39
CA LYS A 3 -9.07 -1.02 1.70
C LYS A 3 -8.57 -1.95 2.80
N LEU A 4 -8.10 -1.37 3.90
CA LEU A 4 -7.72 -2.09 5.11
C LEU A 4 -8.96 -2.79 5.71
N GLN A 5 -8.79 -4.01 6.21
CA GLN A 5 -9.83 -4.80 6.86
C GLN A 5 -9.54 -4.96 8.35
N PRO A 6 -10.56 -5.15 9.21
CA PRO A 6 -10.36 -5.32 10.65
C PRO A 6 -9.52 -6.54 11.07
N GLY A 7 -9.35 -7.52 10.18
CA GLY A 7 -8.53 -8.72 10.41
C GLY A 7 -7.15 -8.67 9.75
N ASP A 8 -6.80 -7.57 9.08
CA ASP A 8 -5.47 -7.44 8.48
C ASP A 8 -4.42 -7.18 9.58
N GLU A 9 -3.32 -7.94 9.56
CA GLU A 9 -2.20 -7.73 10.48
C GLU A 9 -1.30 -6.60 9.96
N ILE A 10 -1.33 -5.44 10.61
CA ILE A 10 -0.58 -4.26 10.18
C ILE A 10 0.87 -4.37 10.63
N VAL A 11 1.80 -4.34 9.69
CA VAL A 11 3.25 -4.35 9.93
C VAL A 11 3.80 -2.94 9.99
N LYS A 12 3.27 -2.03 9.15
CA LYS A 12 3.70 -0.63 9.09
C LYS A 12 2.57 0.26 8.55
N ILE A 13 2.41 1.45 9.10
CA ILE A 13 1.52 2.48 8.56
C ILE A 13 2.37 3.56 7.90
N ASP A 14 1.97 3.97 6.70
CA ASP A 14 2.53 5.11 5.98
C ASP A 14 1.49 6.23 5.95
N GLU A 15 1.62 7.15 6.91
CA GLU A 15 0.66 8.23 7.12
C GLU A 15 0.74 9.31 6.04
N GLU A 16 1.84 9.39 5.29
CA GLU A 16 2.01 10.34 4.18
C GLU A 16 1.26 9.85 2.95
N LEU A 17 1.37 8.55 2.67
CA LEU A 17 0.71 7.90 1.54
C LEU A 17 -0.73 7.48 1.84
N GLY A 18 -1.15 7.46 3.10
CA GLY A 18 -2.49 7.01 3.50
C GLY A 18 -2.69 5.50 3.35
N ILE A 19 -1.62 4.71 3.46
CA ILE A 19 -1.65 3.25 3.30
C ILE A 19 -1.06 2.54 4.53
N ALA A 20 -1.44 1.28 4.71
CA ALA A 20 -0.85 0.37 5.68
C ALA A 20 -0.32 -0.86 4.94
N TRP A 21 0.87 -1.29 5.34
CA TRP A 21 1.47 -2.53 4.90
C TRP A 21 0.97 -3.64 5.83
N ILE A 22 0.26 -4.60 5.26
CA ILE A 22 -0.29 -5.74 5.98
C ILE A 22 0.55 -6.99 5.73
N LEU A 23 0.63 -7.88 6.70
CA LEU A 23 1.17 -9.22 6.53
C LEU A 23 0.07 -10.11 5.93
N LEU A 24 0.40 -10.77 4.82
CA LEU A 24 -0.50 -11.74 4.20
C LEU A 24 -0.44 -13.07 4.95
N PRO A 25 -1.54 -13.86 4.90
CA PRO A 25 -1.48 -15.24 5.35
C PRO A 25 -0.38 -16.00 4.59
N PRO A 26 0.20 -17.04 5.21
CA PRO A 26 1.21 -17.87 4.56
C PRO A 26 0.63 -18.53 3.30
N ASP A 27 1.38 -18.45 2.21
CA ASP A 27 1.02 -19.09 0.96
C ASP A 27 1.59 -20.51 0.94
N GLU A 28 0.71 -21.50 1.08
CA GLU A 28 1.09 -22.91 1.08
C GLU A 28 1.70 -23.35 -0.26
N SER A 29 1.33 -22.72 -1.37
CA SER A 29 1.91 -23.02 -2.69
C SER A 29 3.37 -22.55 -2.80
N MET A 30 3.78 -21.60 -1.96
CA MET A 30 5.15 -21.11 -1.83
C MET A 30 5.85 -21.61 -0.55
N GLY A 31 5.44 -22.76 -0.01
CA GLY A 31 6.07 -23.36 1.17
C GLY A 31 5.86 -22.57 2.46
N GLY A 32 4.74 -21.83 2.56
CA GLY A 32 4.39 -21.04 3.74
C GLY A 32 4.96 -19.62 3.76
N PHE A 33 5.49 -19.13 2.63
CA PHE A 33 5.97 -17.75 2.51
C PHE A 33 4.87 -16.75 2.84
N ARG A 34 5.20 -15.72 3.64
CA ARG A 34 4.29 -14.61 3.95
C ARG A 34 4.71 -13.36 3.20
N GLY A 35 3.87 -12.89 2.30
CA GLY A 35 4.06 -11.62 1.60
C GLY A 35 3.59 -10.43 2.44
N ILE A 36 3.97 -9.23 2.01
CA ILE A 36 3.40 -7.98 2.51
C ILE A 36 2.57 -7.30 1.40
N SER A 37 1.44 -6.70 1.76
CA SER A 37 0.55 -6.05 0.80
C SER A 37 0.12 -4.67 1.30
N PRO A 38 0.15 -3.62 0.46
CA PRO A 38 -0.36 -2.32 0.85
C PRO A 38 -1.90 -2.28 0.79
N ARG A 39 -2.51 -1.68 1.80
CA ARG A 39 -3.95 -1.42 1.93
C ARG A 39 -4.22 0.05 2.17
N ILE A 40 -5.28 0.57 1.56
CA ILE A 40 -5.68 1.97 1.74
C ILE A 40 -6.32 2.12 3.13
N VAL A 41 -5.81 3.07 3.90
CA VAL A 41 -6.34 3.47 5.22
C VAL A 41 -7.05 4.82 5.10
N ASP A 42 -6.47 5.73 4.31
CA ASP A 42 -7.03 7.05 4.02
C ASP A 42 -7.03 7.27 2.50
N GLU A 43 -8.24 7.28 1.94
CA GLU A 43 -8.44 7.42 0.49
C GLU A 43 -8.07 8.81 -0.01
N GLY A 44 -8.27 9.86 0.79
CA GLY A 44 -7.94 11.23 0.43
C GLY A 44 -6.42 11.44 0.33
N LYS A 45 -5.69 10.94 1.32
CA LYS A 45 -4.21 10.96 1.31
C LYS A 45 -3.64 10.10 0.18
N PHE A 46 -4.19 8.91 -0.04
CA PHE A 46 -3.75 8.05 -1.15
C PHE A 46 -3.93 8.70 -2.52
N LEU A 47 -5.07 9.36 -2.76
CA LEU A 47 -5.33 10.08 -4.00
C LEU A 47 -4.40 11.31 -4.16
N ALA A 48 -4.18 12.06 -3.07
CA ALA A 48 -3.26 13.20 -3.08
C ALA A 48 -1.81 12.76 -3.36
N ALA A 49 -1.34 11.70 -2.72
CA ALA A 49 -0.01 11.12 -2.93
C ALA A 49 0.15 10.58 -4.36
N LYS A 50 -0.86 9.89 -4.89
CA LYS A 50 -0.87 9.41 -6.28
C LYS A 50 -0.82 10.56 -7.28
N LYS A 51 -1.50 11.67 -7.01
CA LYS A 51 -1.45 12.89 -7.84
C LYS A 51 -0.07 13.51 -7.84
N ARG A 52 0.55 13.68 -6.65
CA ARG A 52 1.94 14.17 -6.51
C ARG A 52 2.95 13.28 -7.24
N SER A 53 2.80 11.95 -7.15
CA SER A 53 3.67 11.00 -7.84
C SER A 53 3.52 11.05 -9.37
N LYS A 54 2.30 11.29 -9.88
CA LYS A 54 2.09 11.52 -11.33
C LYS A 54 2.66 12.84 -11.81
N GLU A 55 2.54 13.90 -11.01
CA GLU A 55 3.09 15.21 -11.33
C GLU A 55 4.63 15.18 -11.37
N ALA A 56 5.27 14.44 -10.46
CA ALA A 56 6.71 14.19 -10.47
C ALA A 56 7.21 13.38 -11.69
N LYS A 57 6.35 12.58 -12.34
CA LYS A 57 6.66 11.87 -13.59
C LYS A 57 6.39 12.69 -14.85
N GLY A 58 5.88 13.91 -14.73
CA GLY A 58 5.68 14.87 -15.84
C GLY A 58 6.91 15.72 -16.16
N SER A 59 7.99 15.60 -15.39
CA SER A 59 9.28 16.26 -15.66
C SER A 59 10.39 15.21 -15.86
N SER A 60 10.18 14.28 -16.79
CA SER A 60 11.33 13.73 -17.53
C SER A 60 11.59 14.71 -18.68
N PRO A 61 12.63 15.55 -18.62
CA PRO A 61 13.11 16.21 -19.83
C PRO A 61 13.62 15.11 -20.77
N ALA A 62 13.00 15.01 -21.94
CA ALA A 62 13.62 14.39 -23.10
C ALA A 62 14.51 15.44 -23.78
#